data_AF-A0A7V6JXX6-F1
#
_entry.id   AF-A0A7V6JXX6-F1
#
_cell.length_a   1.000
_cell.length_b   1.000
_cell.length_c   1.000
_cell.angle_alpha   90.00
_cell.angle_beta   90.00
_cell.angle_gamma   90.00
#
_symmetry.space_group_name_H-M   'P 1'
#
loop_
_entity.id
_entity.type
_entity.pdbx_description
1 polymer ?
#
loop_
_entity_poly.entity_id
_entity_poly.type
_entity_poly.pdbx_seq_one_letter_code
_entity_poly.pdbx_strand_id
1 'polypeptide(L)'
;MKTIGNLLSRDLSRKIEEIIQVDQTDEQSVYSEITEYIATDSIRDQYAALLKAVAEAPTEPHESVGVWVSGFFGSGKSSFAKNFGYALENRRVLGQDFSALFKQQIRDEQVRNLLDLINTRFPTEVILFDIAKEQDTRRVTQRIAEFIYTALLRELDYAEDFDIAELEIELEAEAKLEQFIAKCKQIHSQEWRIVRKGAQRLSRASAVLHALDPVTYPAADSWAHTQRSRDAAISVSKVVHRTFELFGRRRPGKALVLVIDEVGQHVARSGDKIEDLRATIEEFGRVGRNLLKARKIPA
;
A
#
# COMPACT_ATOMS: atom_id res chain seq x y z
N MET A 1 -15.76 48.76 2.88
CA MET A 1 -16.72 47.95 3.67
C MET A 1 -16.02 46.67 4.11
N LYS A 2 -16.13 46.28 5.39
CA LYS A 2 -15.75 44.92 5.80
C LYS A 2 -16.81 43.96 5.24
N THR A 3 -16.40 43.02 4.39
CA THR A 3 -17.29 41.95 3.90
C THR A 3 -17.39 40.85 4.97
N ILE A 4 -18.44 40.01 4.91
CA ILE A 4 -18.56 38.84 5.80
C ILE A 4 -17.32 37.94 5.68
N GLY A 5 -16.72 37.85 4.49
CA GLY A 5 -15.48 37.11 4.27
C GLY A 5 -14.33 37.55 5.18
N ASN A 6 -14.25 38.83 5.54
CA ASN A 6 -13.20 39.35 6.42
C ASN A 6 -13.39 38.98 7.90
N LEU A 7 -14.52 38.36 8.27
CA LEU A 7 -14.80 37.86 9.62
C LEU A 7 -14.53 36.36 9.74
N LEU A 8 -14.37 35.66 8.62
CA LEU A 8 -14.16 34.22 8.60
C LEU A 8 -12.68 33.91 8.82
N SER A 9 -12.42 32.92 9.67
CA SER A 9 -11.06 32.41 9.89
C SER A 9 -10.51 31.64 8.68
N ARG A 10 -11.38 31.29 7.73
CA ARG A 10 -11.05 30.53 6.52
C ARG A 10 -11.53 31.27 5.27
N ASP A 11 -10.75 31.11 4.21
CA ASP A 11 -11.03 31.67 2.88
C ASP A 11 -12.01 30.77 2.12
N LEU A 12 -13.25 31.22 1.97
CA LEU A 12 -14.32 30.48 1.27
C LEU A 12 -14.22 30.54 -0.26
N SER A 13 -13.27 31.30 -0.82
CA SER A 13 -13.05 31.33 -2.27
C SER A 13 -12.25 30.13 -2.77
N ARG A 14 -11.67 29.34 -1.84
CA ARG A 14 -10.94 28.12 -2.14
C ARG A 14 -11.89 27.04 -2.61
N LYS A 15 -11.47 26.33 -3.66
CA LYS A 15 -12.20 25.17 -4.17
C LYS A 15 -12.06 24.03 -3.17
N ILE A 16 -13.18 23.60 -2.59
CA ILE A 16 -13.24 22.42 -1.74
C ILE A 16 -13.32 21.20 -2.67
N GLU A 17 -12.43 20.23 -2.47
CA GLU A 17 -12.54 18.94 -3.17
C GLU A 17 -13.71 18.15 -2.58
N GLU A 18 -14.67 17.77 -3.43
CA GLU A 18 -15.91 17.09 -3.00
C GLU A 18 -15.66 15.63 -2.58
N ILE A 19 -14.58 15.01 -3.07
CA ILE A 19 -14.27 13.60 -2.87
C ILE A 19 -12.80 13.47 -2.48
N ILE A 20 -12.54 12.86 -1.32
CA ILE A 20 -11.20 12.52 -0.86
C ILE A 20 -10.72 11.31 -1.66
N GLN A 21 -9.63 11.46 -2.42
CA GLN A 21 -9.01 10.33 -3.11
C GLN A 21 -7.94 9.70 -2.23
N VAL A 22 -7.99 8.39 -2.08
CA VAL A 22 -7.10 7.63 -1.19
C VAL A 22 -5.65 7.59 -1.71
N ASP A 23 -5.48 7.70 -3.03
CA ASP A 23 -4.22 7.63 -3.79
C ASP A 23 -3.67 9.00 -4.22
N GLN A 24 -4.16 10.11 -3.63
CA GLN A 24 -3.73 11.46 -4.03
C GLN A 24 -2.25 11.71 -3.67
N THR A 25 -1.42 11.90 -4.70
CA THR A 25 0.02 12.18 -4.58
C THR A 25 0.36 13.66 -4.64
N ASP A 26 -0.59 14.51 -5.01
CA ASP A 26 -0.40 15.96 -5.00
C ASP A 26 -0.30 16.49 -3.56
N GLU A 27 0.87 17.00 -3.20
CA GLU A 27 1.14 17.52 -1.85
C GLU A 27 0.20 18.67 -1.48
N GLN A 28 -0.23 19.48 -2.46
CA GLN A 28 -1.09 20.63 -2.22
C GLN A 28 -2.51 20.20 -1.82
N SER A 29 -3.08 19.20 -2.48
CA SER A 29 -4.36 18.59 -2.07
C SER A 29 -4.25 17.94 -0.70
N VAL A 30 -3.21 17.14 -0.44
CA VAL A 30 -3.01 16.48 0.88
C VAL A 30 -2.92 17.51 2.00
N TYR A 31 -2.17 18.60 1.78
CA TYR A 31 -2.07 19.72 2.71
C TYR A 31 -3.43 20.39 2.96
N SER A 32 -4.20 20.60 1.89
CA SER A 32 -5.50 21.26 1.98
C SER A 32 -6.50 20.39 2.74
N GLU A 33 -6.56 19.09 2.44
CA GLU A 33 -7.39 18.12 3.17
C GLU A 33 -7.08 18.10 4.67
N ILE A 34 -5.81 17.95 5.06
CA ILE A 34 -5.47 17.87 6.48
C ILE A 34 -5.67 19.20 7.20
N THR A 35 -5.44 20.35 6.55
CA THR A 35 -5.66 21.65 7.20
C THR A 35 -7.13 22.01 7.33
N GLU A 36 -7.99 21.41 6.51
CA GLU A 36 -9.43 21.58 6.59
C GLU A 36 -10.11 20.59 7.54
N TYR A 37 -9.46 19.46 7.85
CA TYR A 37 -9.98 18.39 8.70
C TYR A 37 -10.40 18.89 10.09
N ILE A 38 -11.62 18.54 10.50
CA ILE A 38 -12.19 18.87 11.81
C ILE A 38 -12.50 17.58 12.55
N ALA A 39 -11.74 17.30 13.61
CA ALA A 39 -12.00 16.17 14.49
C ALA A 39 -12.99 16.55 15.60
N THR A 40 -14.11 15.82 15.65
CA THR A 40 -15.03 15.78 16.79
C THR A 40 -14.38 15.04 17.95
N ASP A 41 -14.93 15.18 19.16
CA ASP A 41 -14.39 14.48 20.34
C ASP A 41 -14.39 12.96 20.16
N SER A 42 -15.46 12.40 19.57
CA SER A 42 -15.53 10.96 19.25
C SER A 42 -14.43 10.51 18.28
N ILE A 43 -14.08 11.33 17.29
CA ILE A 43 -12.97 11.02 16.35
C ILE A 43 -11.63 11.03 17.10
N ARG A 44 -11.43 11.97 18.03
CA ARG A 44 -10.21 12.05 18.84
C ARG A 44 -10.05 10.82 19.72
N ASP A 45 -11.12 10.40 20.38
CA ASP A 45 -11.14 9.18 21.20
C ASP A 45 -10.78 7.94 20.38
N GLN A 46 -11.31 7.85 19.15
CA GLN A 46 -11.00 6.74 18.24
C GLN A 46 -9.55 6.74 17.78
N TYR A 47 -8.98 7.89 17.42
CA TYR A 47 -7.55 7.98 17.13
C TYR A 47 -6.69 7.62 18.34
N ALA A 48 -7.06 8.10 19.53
CA ALA A 48 -6.33 7.82 20.77
C ALA A 48 -6.32 6.31 21.08
N ALA A 49 -7.47 5.64 20.93
CA ALA A 49 -7.58 4.19 21.10
C ALA A 49 -6.73 3.43 20.08
N LEU A 50 -6.78 3.83 18.81
CA LEU A 50 -6.08 3.15 17.73
C LEU A 50 -4.55 3.34 17.83
N LEU A 51 -4.08 4.56 18.08
CA LEU A 51 -2.65 4.84 18.29
C LEU A 51 -2.12 4.13 19.54
N LYS A 52 -2.94 4.02 20.60
CA LYS A 52 -2.56 3.25 21.79
C LYS A 52 -2.32 1.78 21.44
N ALA A 53 -3.24 1.17 20.70
CA ALA A 53 -3.09 -0.21 20.25
C ALA A 53 -1.81 -0.41 19.39
N VAL A 54 -1.52 0.53 18.49
CA VAL A 54 -0.27 0.49 17.68
C VAL A 54 0.97 0.61 18.57
N ALA A 55 0.97 1.51 19.55
CA ALA A 55 2.11 1.69 20.45
C ALA A 55 2.39 0.47 21.35
N GLU A 56 1.34 -0.26 21.73
CA GLU A 56 1.41 -1.41 22.63
C GLU A 56 1.71 -2.74 21.89
N ALA A 57 1.24 -2.88 20.64
CA ALA A 57 1.32 -4.11 19.85
C ALA A 57 2.70 -4.78 19.80
N PRO A 58 3.84 -4.06 19.72
CA PRO A 58 5.13 -4.73 19.62
C PRO A 58 5.62 -5.33 20.95
N THR A 59 5.06 -4.87 22.08
CA THR A 59 5.37 -5.40 23.41
C THR A 59 4.61 -6.70 23.67
N GLU A 60 3.36 -6.79 23.21
CA GLU A 60 2.53 -7.99 23.29
C GLU A 60 1.98 -8.40 21.92
N PRO A 61 2.82 -9.00 21.04
CA PRO A 61 2.41 -9.35 19.68
C PRO A 61 1.26 -10.36 19.66
N HIS A 62 0.14 -9.96 19.05
CA HIS A 62 -1.03 -10.81 18.84
C HIS A 62 -1.42 -10.90 17.35
N GLU A 63 -2.32 -11.82 17.03
CA GLU A 63 -2.77 -12.07 15.65
C GLU A 63 -3.82 -11.05 15.17
N SER A 64 -4.44 -10.29 16.08
CA SER A 64 -5.46 -9.29 15.75
C SER A 64 -4.86 -8.01 15.15
N VAL A 65 -4.51 -8.04 13.86
CA VAL A 65 -3.84 -6.90 13.19
C VAL A 65 -4.79 -6.03 12.35
N GLY A 66 -6.02 -6.50 12.10
CA GLY A 66 -7.00 -5.79 11.26
C GLY A 66 -7.87 -4.81 12.03
N VAL A 67 -8.15 -3.66 11.43
CA VAL A 67 -9.04 -2.61 11.97
C VAL A 67 -10.13 -2.33 10.96
N TRP A 68 -11.40 -2.49 11.37
CA TRP A 68 -12.55 -2.23 10.52
C TRP A 68 -13.16 -0.86 10.84
N VAL A 69 -13.08 0.08 9.89
CA VAL A 69 -13.67 1.43 10.03
C VAL A 69 -15.06 1.44 9.39
N SER A 70 -16.11 1.43 10.22
CA SER A 70 -17.51 1.43 9.77
C SER A 70 -18.24 2.74 10.05
N GLY A 71 -19.26 3.06 9.25
CA GLY A 71 -20.05 4.29 9.36
C GLY A 71 -20.85 4.59 8.08
N PHE A 72 -21.82 5.49 8.19
CA PHE A 72 -22.70 5.87 7.07
C PHE A 72 -21.93 6.57 5.93
N PHE A 73 -22.53 6.64 4.74
CA PHE A 73 -21.95 7.40 3.63
C PHE A 73 -21.78 8.87 4.03
N GLY A 74 -20.66 9.48 3.65
CA GLY A 74 -20.34 10.87 4.02
C GLY A 74 -19.89 11.07 5.49
N SER A 75 -19.76 10.03 6.30
CA SER A 75 -19.36 10.17 7.72
C SER A 75 -17.86 10.40 7.94
N GLY A 76 -17.06 10.53 6.88
CA GLY A 76 -15.61 10.78 6.98
C GLY A 76 -14.71 9.55 7.17
N LYS A 77 -15.19 8.32 6.91
CA LYS A 77 -14.42 7.07 7.08
C LYS A 77 -13.09 7.07 6.33
N SER A 78 -13.13 7.38 5.03
CA SER A 78 -11.94 7.43 4.17
C SER A 78 -10.95 8.49 4.65
N SER A 79 -11.46 9.67 5.06
CA SER A 79 -10.65 10.73 5.67
C SER A 79 -9.97 10.25 6.96
N PHE A 80 -10.71 9.56 7.82
CA PHE A 80 -10.19 9.00 9.07
C PHE A 80 -9.05 8.01 8.81
N ALA A 81 -9.28 7.04 7.94
CA ALA A 81 -8.28 6.01 7.63
C ALA A 81 -7.05 6.58 6.90
N LYS A 82 -7.25 7.51 5.95
CA LYS A 82 -6.19 8.21 5.22
C LYS A 82 -5.31 9.06 6.15
N ASN A 83 -5.93 9.88 7.00
CA ASN A 83 -5.21 10.71 7.96
C ASN A 83 -4.46 9.86 8.99
N PHE A 84 -5.05 8.75 9.43
CA PHE A 84 -4.36 7.79 10.29
C PHE A 84 -3.10 7.24 9.62
N GLY A 85 -3.22 6.75 8.38
CA GLY A 85 -2.08 6.28 7.58
C GLY A 85 -1.00 7.34 7.47
N TYR A 86 -1.31 8.51 6.92
CA TYR A 86 -0.31 9.57 6.75
C TYR A 86 0.30 10.09 8.06
N ALA A 87 -0.43 10.05 9.18
CA ALA A 87 0.12 10.37 10.49
C ALA A 87 1.22 9.39 10.92
N LEU A 88 1.01 8.09 10.67
CA LEU A 88 1.99 7.03 10.95
C LEU A 88 3.18 7.04 9.98
N GLU A 89 2.94 7.27 8.69
CA GLU A 89 4.01 7.40 7.70
C GLU A 89 4.89 8.63 7.98
N ASN A 90 4.25 9.69 8.48
CA ASN A 90 4.86 10.97 8.80
C ASN A 90 5.69 11.58 7.66
N ARG A 91 5.24 11.41 6.42
CA ARG A 91 5.88 12.02 5.26
C ARG A 91 5.84 13.55 5.30
N ARG A 92 6.74 14.19 4.58
CA ARG A 92 6.73 15.65 4.38
C ARG A 92 5.63 16.02 3.39
N VAL A 93 4.90 17.09 3.70
CA VAL A 93 3.89 17.71 2.84
C VAL A 93 4.11 19.21 2.87
N LEU A 94 4.46 19.80 1.72
CA LEU A 94 4.83 21.22 1.59
C LEU A 94 5.89 21.65 2.62
N GLY A 95 6.89 20.79 2.83
CA GLY A 95 8.00 21.02 3.76
C GLY A 95 7.67 20.81 5.25
N GLN A 96 6.44 20.46 5.62
CA GLN A 96 6.03 20.17 7.00
C GLN A 96 5.81 18.67 7.22
N ASP A 97 6.12 18.16 8.41
CA ASP A 97 5.82 16.78 8.78
C ASP A 97 4.30 16.60 8.90
N PHE A 98 3.73 15.56 8.25
CA PHE A 98 2.28 15.35 8.29
C PHE A 98 1.76 15.19 9.73
N SER A 99 2.51 14.51 10.61
CA SER A 99 2.13 14.39 12.02
C SER A 99 2.00 15.76 12.71
N ALA A 100 2.80 16.76 12.34
CA ALA A 100 2.69 18.10 12.90
C ALA A 100 1.37 18.78 12.49
N LEU A 101 1.00 18.68 11.21
CA LEU A 101 -0.28 19.18 10.69
C LEU A 101 -1.47 18.47 11.35
N PHE A 102 -1.40 17.14 11.45
CA PHE A 102 -2.41 16.32 12.11
C PHE A 102 -2.61 16.71 13.57
N LYS A 103 -1.52 16.83 14.35
CA LYS A 103 -1.55 17.25 15.76
C LYS A 103 -2.16 18.64 15.97
N GLN A 104 -2.06 19.55 15.00
CA GLN A 104 -2.68 20.88 15.05
C GLN A 104 -4.20 20.83 14.88
N GLN A 105 -4.73 19.88 14.10
CA GLN A 105 -6.17 19.72 13.92
C GLN A 105 -6.83 18.89 15.01
N ILE A 106 -6.20 17.80 15.45
CA ILE A 106 -6.77 16.93 16.49
C ILE A 106 -6.81 17.67 17.84
N ARG A 107 -5.75 18.42 18.19
CA ARG A 107 -5.65 19.17 19.46
C ARG A 107 -5.91 18.32 20.72
N ASP A 108 -5.49 17.07 20.68
CA ASP A 108 -5.55 16.14 21.80
C ASP A 108 -4.14 15.75 22.25
N GLU A 109 -3.86 15.86 23.56
CA GLU A 109 -2.53 15.63 24.13
C GLU A 109 -2.12 14.15 24.10
N GLN A 110 -3.07 13.24 24.32
CA GLN A 110 -2.80 11.80 24.28
C GLN A 110 -2.43 11.35 22.87
N VAL A 111 -3.19 11.78 21.85
CA VAL A 111 -2.90 11.51 20.44
C VAL A 111 -1.52 12.03 20.05
N ARG A 112 -1.17 13.25 20.48
CA ARG A 112 0.14 13.86 20.21
C ARG A 112 1.28 13.00 20.75
N ASN A 113 1.22 12.65 22.03
CA ASN A 113 2.28 11.90 22.72
C ASN A 113 2.43 10.49 22.14
N LEU A 114 1.33 9.81 21.84
CA LEU A 114 1.35 8.48 21.22
C LEU A 114 1.96 8.54 19.81
N LEU A 115 1.58 9.53 19.01
CA LEU A 115 2.08 9.67 17.65
C LEU A 115 3.59 9.98 17.63
N ASP A 116 4.07 10.83 18.53
CA ASP A 116 5.49 11.15 18.65
C ASP A 116 6.31 9.91 19.10
N LEU A 117 5.77 9.11 20.01
CA LEU A 117 6.36 7.83 20.40
C LEU A 117 6.45 6.86 19.21
N ILE A 118 5.35 6.69 18.47
CA ILE A 118 5.28 5.78 17.32
C ILE A 118 6.26 6.19 16.24
N ASN A 119 6.23 7.47 15.80
CA ASN A 119 7.08 7.95 14.73
C ASN A 119 8.58 7.91 15.08
N THR A 120 8.91 7.96 16.37
CA THR A 120 10.30 7.81 16.83
C THR A 120 10.75 6.35 16.88
N ARG A 121 9.86 5.44 17.30
CA ARG A 121 10.20 4.04 17.60
C ARG A 121 9.99 3.10 16.42
N PHE A 122 9.03 3.40 15.56
CA PHE A 122 8.53 2.53 14.49
C PHE A 122 8.47 3.32 13.17
N PRO A 123 9.59 3.47 12.43
CA PRO A 123 9.54 4.00 11.09
C PRO A 123 8.53 3.21 10.26
N THR A 124 7.54 3.87 9.66
CA THR A 124 6.41 3.20 9.02
C THR A 124 6.29 3.61 7.56
N GLU A 125 5.94 2.67 6.69
CA GLU A 125 5.48 2.94 5.33
C GLU A 125 4.01 2.55 5.21
N VAL A 126 3.27 3.35 4.47
CA VAL A 126 1.83 3.17 4.32
C VAL A 126 1.51 3.00 2.85
N ILE A 127 0.81 1.92 2.53
CA ILE A 127 0.25 1.68 1.21
C ILE A 127 -1.25 1.92 1.31
N LEU A 128 -1.72 2.92 0.56
CA LEU A 128 -3.13 3.30 0.50
C LEU A 128 -3.68 3.01 -0.89
N PHE A 129 -4.80 2.30 -0.98
CA PHE A 129 -5.47 2.07 -2.25
C PHE A 129 -6.98 1.86 -2.07
N ASP A 130 -7.70 2.10 -3.15
CA ASP A 130 -9.16 1.95 -3.25
C ASP A 130 -9.49 0.74 -4.14
N ILE A 131 -10.17 -0.26 -3.59
CA ILE A 131 -10.50 -1.48 -4.33
C ILE A 131 -11.41 -1.17 -5.53
N ALA A 132 -12.32 -0.20 -5.42
CA ALA A 132 -13.25 0.12 -6.49
C ALA A 132 -12.53 0.67 -7.73
N LYS A 133 -11.38 1.36 -7.54
CA LYS A 133 -10.54 1.85 -8.64
C LYS A 133 -9.65 0.76 -9.24
N GLU A 134 -9.22 -0.21 -8.45
CA GLU A 134 -8.33 -1.31 -8.89
C GLU A 134 -9.08 -2.44 -9.59
N GLN A 135 -10.41 -2.53 -9.41
CA GLN A 135 -11.20 -3.64 -9.93
C GLN A 135 -11.25 -3.66 -11.47
N ASP A 136 -10.71 -4.72 -12.09
CA ASP A 136 -10.89 -4.91 -13.54
C ASP A 136 -12.35 -5.32 -13.79
N THR A 137 -13.07 -4.50 -14.57
CA THR A 137 -14.48 -4.75 -14.93
C THR A 137 -14.67 -6.10 -15.64
N ARG A 138 -13.61 -6.70 -16.17
CA ARG A 138 -13.62 -8.02 -16.82
C ARG A 138 -13.39 -9.18 -15.85
N ARG A 139 -12.89 -8.94 -14.63
CA ARG A 139 -12.57 -9.99 -13.64
C ARG A 139 -13.50 -9.87 -12.42
N VAL A 140 -14.60 -10.61 -12.47
CA VAL A 140 -15.67 -10.57 -11.44
C VAL A 140 -15.24 -11.16 -10.09
N THR A 141 -14.23 -12.04 -10.07
CA THR A 141 -13.85 -12.87 -8.92
C THR A 141 -12.50 -12.52 -8.28
N GLN A 142 -11.97 -11.32 -8.51
CA GLN A 142 -10.72 -10.90 -7.87
C GLN A 142 -10.82 -10.94 -6.35
N ARG A 143 -9.80 -11.54 -5.74
CA ARG A 143 -9.62 -11.73 -4.28
C ARG A 143 -8.95 -10.51 -3.66
N ILE A 144 -9.18 -10.26 -2.37
CA ILE A 144 -8.56 -9.13 -1.67
C ILE A 144 -7.03 -9.28 -1.60
N ALA A 145 -6.54 -10.51 -1.48
CA ALA A 145 -5.12 -10.81 -1.47
C ALA A 145 -4.44 -10.40 -2.79
N GLU A 146 -5.14 -10.53 -3.93
CA GLU A 146 -4.60 -10.09 -5.23
C GLU A 146 -4.49 -8.57 -5.30
N PHE A 147 -5.47 -7.83 -4.76
CA PHE A 147 -5.39 -6.36 -4.70
C PHE A 147 -4.24 -5.89 -3.81
N ILE A 148 -4.09 -6.50 -2.62
CA ILE A 148 -2.97 -6.22 -1.72
C ILE A 148 -1.64 -6.51 -2.42
N TYR A 149 -1.54 -7.63 -3.15
CA TYR A 149 -0.31 -7.99 -3.84
C TYR A 149 0.03 -7.00 -4.96
N THR A 150 -0.95 -6.63 -5.80
CA THR A 150 -0.75 -5.62 -6.84
C THR A 150 -0.33 -4.27 -6.26
N ALA A 151 -0.99 -3.81 -5.19
CA ALA A 151 -0.65 -2.56 -4.52
C ALA A 151 0.77 -2.59 -3.94
N LEU A 152 1.16 -3.69 -3.32
CA LEU A 152 2.52 -3.91 -2.83
C LEU A 152 3.55 -3.89 -3.97
N LEU A 153 3.31 -4.63 -5.05
CA LEU A 153 4.22 -4.70 -6.18
C LEU A 153 4.43 -3.31 -6.80
N ARG A 154 3.35 -2.53 -6.94
CA ARG A 154 3.40 -1.16 -7.43
C ARG A 154 4.22 -0.25 -6.51
N GLU A 155 3.95 -0.27 -5.19
CA GLU A 155 4.68 0.54 -4.21
C GLU A 155 6.18 0.21 -4.21
N LEU A 156 6.48 -1.07 -4.29
CA LEU A 156 7.86 -1.53 -4.32
C LEU A 156 8.52 -1.34 -5.68
N ASP A 157 7.81 -0.91 -6.73
CA ASP A 157 8.28 -0.70 -8.12
C ASP A 157 8.64 -2.00 -8.88
N TYR A 158 7.91 -3.07 -8.59
CA TYR A 158 7.84 -4.26 -9.44
C TYR A 158 6.76 -4.10 -10.53
N ALA A 159 6.74 -5.02 -11.48
CA ALA A 159 5.63 -5.17 -12.41
C ALA A 159 4.34 -5.56 -11.68
N GLU A 160 3.19 -5.05 -12.14
CA GLU A 160 1.87 -5.42 -11.62
C GLU A 160 1.34 -6.73 -12.23
N ASP A 161 1.91 -7.15 -13.36
CA ASP A 161 1.65 -8.46 -13.96
C ASP A 161 2.44 -9.52 -13.18
N PHE A 162 1.73 -10.50 -12.60
CA PHE A 162 2.35 -11.44 -11.65
C PHE A 162 3.45 -12.31 -12.26
N ASP A 163 3.36 -12.67 -13.55
CA ASP A 163 4.40 -13.48 -14.19
C ASP A 163 5.69 -12.67 -14.38
N ILE A 164 5.56 -11.39 -14.76
CA ILE A 164 6.70 -10.48 -14.86
C ILE A 164 7.23 -10.11 -13.48
N ALA A 165 6.35 -9.94 -12.49
CA ALA A 165 6.74 -9.65 -11.12
C ALA A 165 7.60 -10.77 -10.54
N GLU A 166 7.18 -12.04 -10.68
CA GLU A 166 7.97 -13.18 -10.20
C GLU A 166 9.32 -13.25 -10.90
N LEU A 167 9.40 -12.95 -12.20
CA LEU A 167 10.68 -12.84 -12.91
C LEU A 167 11.58 -11.76 -12.30
N GLU A 168 11.05 -10.56 -12.07
CA GLU A 168 11.82 -9.47 -11.47
C GLU A 168 12.30 -9.82 -10.06
N ILE A 169 11.45 -10.48 -9.26
CA ILE A 169 11.74 -10.92 -7.90
C ILE A 169 12.86 -11.98 -7.88
N GLU A 170 12.79 -12.96 -8.78
CA GLU A 170 13.80 -14.01 -8.95
C GLU A 170 15.14 -13.41 -9.39
N LEU A 171 15.13 -12.57 -10.43
CA LEU A 171 16.34 -11.90 -10.93
C LEU A 171 16.97 -10.98 -9.87
N GLU A 172 16.17 -10.31 -9.06
CA GLU A 172 16.68 -9.48 -7.97
C GLU A 172 17.28 -10.33 -6.85
N ALA A 173 16.65 -11.46 -6.49
CA ALA A 173 17.19 -12.39 -5.50
C ALA A 173 18.54 -12.96 -5.95
N GLU A 174 18.74 -13.13 -7.26
CA GLU A 174 19.99 -13.56 -7.87
C GLU A 174 20.99 -12.41 -8.15
N ALA A 175 20.65 -11.17 -7.79
CA ALA A 175 21.43 -9.96 -8.11
C ALA A 175 21.70 -9.74 -9.62
N LYS A 176 20.82 -10.26 -10.48
CA LYS A 176 20.89 -10.16 -11.95
C LYS A 176 19.90 -9.14 -12.54
N LEU A 177 18.99 -8.58 -11.74
CA LEU A 177 17.95 -7.67 -12.23
C LEU A 177 18.53 -6.45 -12.98
N GLU A 178 19.58 -5.83 -12.46
CA GLU A 178 20.23 -4.68 -13.12
C GLU A 178 20.85 -5.06 -14.47
N GLN A 179 21.47 -6.25 -14.55
CA GLN A 179 22.03 -6.76 -15.80
C GLN A 179 20.91 -7.01 -16.82
N PHE A 180 19.77 -7.53 -16.36
CA PHE A 180 18.59 -7.73 -17.18
C PHE A 180 18.02 -6.42 -17.72
N ILE A 181 17.87 -5.40 -16.88
CA ILE A 181 17.39 -4.07 -17.28
C ILE A 181 18.34 -3.45 -18.31
N ALA A 182 19.65 -3.51 -18.07
CA ALA A 182 20.66 -2.98 -19.00
C ALA A 182 20.61 -3.71 -20.35
N LYS A 183 20.48 -5.04 -20.35
CA LYS A 183 20.37 -5.84 -21.58
C LYS A 183 19.07 -5.57 -22.33
N CYS A 184 17.97 -5.38 -21.63
CA CYS A 184 16.70 -4.97 -22.23
C CYS A 184 16.85 -3.64 -22.97
N LYS A 185 17.50 -2.65 -22.36
CA LYS A 185 17.76 -1.35 -22.99
C LYS A 185 18.61 -1.48 -24.25
N GLN A 186 19.60 -2.37 -24.27
CA GLN A 186 20.43 -2.64 -25.44
C GLN A 186 19.63 -3.28 -26.60
N ILE A 187 18.77 -4.26 -26.30
CA ILE A 187 18.03 -5.02 -27.33
C ILE A 187 16.85 -4.21 -27.86
N HIS A 188 16.07 -3.60 -26.98
CA HIS A 188 14.78 -2.98 -27.33
C HIS A 188 14.85 -1.47 -27.45
N SER A 189 16.00 -0.83 -27.12
CA SER A 189 16.16 0.63 -27.08
C SER A 189 15.12 1.36 -26.22
N GLN A 190 14.57 0.66 -25.22
CA GLN A 190 13.52 1.14 -24.33
C GLN A 190 13.82 0.75 -22.88
N GLU A 191 13.42 1.60 -21.95
CA GLU A 191 13.52 1.30 -20.52
C GLU A 191 12.62 0.12 -20.15
N TRP A 192 13.13 -0.79 -19.31
CA TRP A 192 12.39 -1.98 -18.91
C TRP A 192 11.03 -1.65 -18.27
N ARG A 193 10.96 -0.55 -17.50
CA ARG A 193 9.71 -0.06 -16.89
C ARG A 193 8.60 0.22 -17.90
N ILE A 194 8.95 0.60 -19.13
CA ILE A 194 8.00 0.81 -20.23
C ILE A 194 7.67 -0.54 -20.87
N VAL A 195 8.69 -1.35 -21.13
CA VAL A 195 8.54 -2.67 -21.77
C VAL A 195 7.63 -3.61 -20.96
N ARG A 196 7.79 -3.65 -19.63
CA ARG A 196 7.01 -4.50 -18.72
C ARG A 196 5.51 -4.18 -18.70
N LYS A 197 5.12 -2.96 -19.10
CA LYS A 197 3.70 -2.53 -19.22
C LYS A 197 3.11 -2.82 -20.61
N GLY A 198 3.94 -3.17 -21.58
CA GLY A 198 3.51 -3.40 -22.96
C GLY A 198 2.76 -4.72 -23.17
N ALA A 199 2.03 -4.80 -24.29
CA ALA A 199 1.33 -6.03 -24.69
C ALA A 199 2.29 -7.19 -25.00
N GLN A 200 3.51 -6.89 -25.46
CA GLN A 200 4.55 -7.87 -25.80
C GLN A 200 5.51 -8.16 -24.64
N ARG A 201 5.16 -7.79 -23.40
CA ARG A 201 6.04 -7.90 -22.22
C ARG A 201 6.66 -9.29 -22.05
N LEU A 202 5.86 -10.35 -22.17
CA LEU A 202 6.33 -11.74 -22.01
C LEU A 202 7.36 -12.12 -23.08
N SER A 203 7.06 -11.85 -24.36
CA SER A 203 7.97 -12.15 -25.47
C SER A 203 9.26 -11.35 -25.38
N ARG A 204 9.17 -10.05 -25.02
CA ARG A 204 10.35 -9.19 -24.89
C ARG A 204 11.21 -9.59 -23.70
N ALA A 205 10.60 -9.97 -22.57
CA ALA A 205 11.31 -10.51 -21.41
C ALA A 205 12.08 -11.79 -21.78
N SER A 206 11.39 -12.73 -22.44
CA SER A 206 11.97 -14.01 -22.88
C SER A 206 13.16 -13.81 -23.83
N ALA A 207 13.07 -12.85 -24.75
CA ALA A 207 14.19 -12.52 -25.65
C ALA A 207 15.41 -11.97 -24.89
N VAL A 208 15.20 -11.18 -23.85
CA VAL A 208 16.28 -10.66 -23.00
C VAL A 208 16.91 -11.79 -22.18
N LEU A 209 16.10 -12.71 -21.62
CA LEU A 209 16.59 -13.88 -20.90
C LEU A 209 17.45 -14.79 -21.77
N HIS A 210 16.99 -15.09 -22.98
CA HIS A 210 17.77 -15.85 -23.97
C HIS A 210 19.12 -15.19 -24.27
N ALA A 211 19.15 -13.85 -24.38
CA ALA A 211 20.39 -13.12 -24.66
C ALA A 211 21.35 -13.04 -23.45
N LEU A 212 20.88 -13.30 -22.23
CA LEU A 212 21.69 -13.33 -21.01
C LEU A 212 22.17 -14.73 -20.67
N ASP A 213 21.29 -15.71 -20.81
CA ASP A 213 21.58 -17.11 -20.52
C ASP A 213 20.97 -18.02 -21.61
N PRO A 214 21.68 -18.17 -22.75
CA PRO A 214 21.25 -19.06 -23.83
C PRO A 214 21.25 -20.54 -23.45
N VAL A 215 21.94 -20.93 -22.36
CA VAL A 215 22.00 -22.32 -21.90
C VAL A 215 20.70 -22.70 -21.22
N THR A 216 20.21 -21.85 -20.33
CA THR A 216 18.93 -22.05 -19.64
C THR A 216 17.73 -21.77 -20.54
N TYR A 217 17.83 -20.74 -21.40
CA TYR A 217 16.79 -20.35 -22.34
C TYR A 217 17.29 -20.54 -23.76
N PRO A 218 17.15 -21.74 -24.38
CA PRO A 218 17.73 -22.03 -25.69
C PRO A 218 17.07 -21.27 -26.85
N ALA A 219 15.81 -20.84 -26.70
CA ALA A 219 15.10 -20.04 -27.69
C ALA A 219 14.54 -18.74 -27.09
N ALA A 220 14.38 -17.72 -27.93
CA ALA A 220 13.91 -16.39 -27.53
C ALA A 220 12.49 -16.36 -26.94
N ASP A 221 11.71 -17.44 -27.10
CA ASP A 221 10.35 -17.61 -26.60
C ASP A 221 10.24 -18.67 -25.48
N SER A 222 11.35 -19.31 -25.10
CA SER A 222 11.35 -20.43 -24.14
C SER A 222 10.67 -20.08 -22.81
N TRP A 223 10.98 -18.93 -22.22
CA TRP A 223 10.38 -18.50 -20.95
C TRP A 223 8.91 -18.08 -21.13
N ALA A 224 8.57 -17.41 -22.24
CA ALA A 224 7.20 -17.01 -22.51
C ALA A 224 6.26 -18.22 -22.66
N HIS A 225 6.76 -19.33 -23.23
CA HIS A 225 6.02 -20.58 -23.36
C HIS A 225 5.76 -21.25 -22.00
N THR A 226 6.71 -21.22 -21.07
CA THR A 226 6.51 -21.81 -19.74
C THR A 226 5.44 -21.06 -18.94
N GLN A 227 5.34 -19.74 -19.08
CA GLN A 227 4.35 -18.96 -18.33
C GLN A 227 2.93 -19.10 -18.87
N ARG A 228 2.74 -19.26 -20.19
CA ARG A 228 1.41 -19.50 -20.78
C ARG A 228 0.71 -20.76 -20.26
N SER A 229 1.46 -21.69 -19.68
CA SER A 229 0.93 -22.94 -19.11
C SER A 229 0.65 -22.87 -17.60
N ARG A 230 1.01 -21.77 -16.93
CA ARG A 230 0.74 -21.57 -15.51
C ARG A 230 -0.53 -20.75 -15.33
N ASP A 231 -1.60 -21.39 -14.86
CA ASP A 231 -2.61 -20.68 -14.09
C ASP A 231 -1.99 -20.37 -12.71
N ALA A 232 -1.29 -19.25 -12.61
CA ALA A 232 -0.68 -18.80 -11.36
C ALA A 232 -1.75 -18.26 -10.40
N ALA A 233 -2.65 -19.13 -9.96
CA ALA A 233 -3.54 -18.83 -8.85
C ALA A 233 -2.66 -18.55 -7.61
N ILE A 234 -2.53 -17.28 -7.24
CA ILE A 234 -1.75 -16.87 -6.08
C ILE A 234 -2.56 -17.17 -4.82
N SER A 235 -2.00 -17.99 -3.93
CA SER A 235 -2.65 -18.28 -2.65
C SER A 235 -2.47 -17.12 -1.68
N VAL A 236 -3.42 -16.96 -0.75
CA VAL A 236 -3.33 -15.97 0.35
C VAL A 236 -2.00 -16.10 1.09
N SER A 237 -1.59 -17.32 1.43
CA SER A 237 -0.32 -17.57 2.11
C SER A 237 0.88 -17.11 1.28
N LYS A 238 0.89 -17.35 -0.05
CA LYS A 238 1.96 -16.84 -0.92
C LYS A 238 2.01 -15.31 -0.90
N VAL A 239 0.87 -14.63 -1.00
CA VAL A 239 0.80 -13.15 -0.93
C VAL A 239 1.38 -12.64 0.38
N VAL A 240 0.95 -13.19 1.52
CA VAL A 240 1.39 -12.72 2.84
C VAL A 240 2.90 -12.93 3.02
N HIS A 241 3.41 -14.12 2.68
CA HIS A 241 4.84 -14.41 2.77
C HIS A 241 5.67 -13.52 1.83
N ARG A 242 5.22 -13.34 0.58
CA ARG A 242 5.86 -12.39 -0.35
C ARG A 242 5.82 -10.97 0.17
N THR A 243 4.73 -10.56 0.84
CA THR A 243 4.61 -9.22 1.41
C THR A 243 5.73 -8.94 2.40
N PHE A 244 5.94 -9.81 3.39
CA PHE A 244 7.03 -9.64 4.35
C PHE A 244 8.42 -9.77 3.71
N GLU A 245 8.60 -10.69 2.76
CA GLU A 245 9.89 -10.90 2.07
C GLU A 245 10.31 -9.67 1.26
N LEU A 246 9.44 -9.23 0.34
CA LEU A 246 9.74 -8.14 -0.59
C LEU A 246 9.83 -6.80 0.14
N PHE A 247 8.94 -6.57 1.11
CA PHE A 247 8.99 -5.36 1.91
C PHE A 247 10.24 -5.33 2.79
N GLY A 248 10.61 -6.44 3.44
CA GLY A 248 11.86 -6.54 4.20
C GLY A 248 13.11 -6.34 3.34
N ARG A 249 13.07 -6.74 2.06
CA ARG A 249 14.15 -6.55 1.08
C ARG A 249 14.30 -5.08 0.66
N ARG A 250 13.21 -4.42 0.25
CA ARG A 250 13.25 -3.06 -0.33
C ARG A 250 13.03 -1.93 0.67
N ARG A 251 12.50 -2.20 1.87
CA ARG A 251 12.21 -1.25 2.95
C ARG A 251 12.69 -1.79 4.32
N PRO A 252 13.98 -2.11 4.46
CA PRO A 252 14.50 -2.68 5.69
C PRO A 252 14.28 -1.76 6.90
N GLY A 253 13.81 -2.33 8.01
CA GLY A 253 13.64 -1.60 9.27
C GLY A 253 12.38 -0.74 9.36
N LYS A 254 11.50 -0.76 8.36
CA LYS A 254 10.19 -0.11 8.44
C LYS A 254 9.06 -1.10 8.75
N ALA A 255 8.05 -0.63 9.48
CA ALA A 255 6.75 -1.30 9.58
C ALA A 255 5.90 -1.01 8.34
N LEU A 256 4.98 -1.92 8.01
CA LEU A 256 4.04 -1.77 6.90
C LEU A 256 2.62 -1.59 7.45
N VAL A 257 1.92 -0.57 6.97
CA VAL A 257 0.49 -0.37 7.21
C VAL A 257 -0.24 -0.33 5.87
N LEU A 258 -1.30 -1.13 5.77
CA LEU A 258 -2.18 -1.18 4.60
C LEU A 258 -3.48 -0.47 4.93
N VAL A 259 -3.81 0.59 4.20
CA VAL A 259 -5.11 1.26 4.27
C VAL A 259 -5.88 0.95 3.02
N ILE A 260 -6.95 0.17 3.17
CA ILE A 260 -7.75 -0.31 2.05
C ILE A 260 -9.13 0.32 2.16
N ASP A 261 -9.49 1.15 1.17
CA ASP A 261 -10.81 1.77 1.13
C ASP A 261 -11.80 0.96 0.28
N GLU A 262 -13.09 1.19 0.52
CA GLU A 262 -14.22 0.53 -0.14
C GLU A 262 -14.27 -1.00 -0.03
N VAL A 263 -13.58 -1.56 0.98
CA VAL A 263 -13.63 -3.00 1.33
C VAL A 263 -15.07 -3.44 1.58
N GLY A 264 -15.87 -2.61 2.26
CA GLY A 264 -17.27 -2.89 2.54
C GLY A 264 -18.07 -3.17 1.26
N GLN A 265 -17.91 -2.34 0.21
CA GLN A 265 -18.60 -2.55 -1.06
C GLN A 265 -18.11 -3.80 -1.78
N HIS A 266 -16.80 -4.06 -1.73
CA HIS A 266 -16.19 -5.24 -2.35
C HIS A 266 -16.76 -6.56 -1.79
N VAL A 267 -16.95 -6.63 -0.47
CA VAL A 267 -17.39 -7.85 0.22
C VAL A 267 -18.91 -7.97 0.41
N ALA A 268 -19.66 -6.86 0.29
CA ALA A 268 -21.09 -6.77 0.66
C ALA A 268 -22.03 -7.81 -0.01
N ARG A 269 -21.62 -8.42 -1.13
CA ARG A 269 -22.48 -9.31 -1.92
C ARG A 269 -21.90 -10.72 -2.14
N SER A 270 -20.84 -11.09 -1.44
CA SER A 270 -20.21 -12.40 -1.60
C SER A 270 -19.62 -12.90 -0.29
N GLY A 271 -20.19 -14.00 0.23
CA GLY A 271 -19.65 -14.69 1.40
C GLY A 271 -18.22 -15.16 1.18
N ASP A 272 -17.90 -15.64 -0.03
CA ASP A 272 -16.55 -16.06 -0.40
C ASP A 272 -15.53 -14.92 -0.28
N LYS A 273 -15.90 -13.68 -0.63
CA LYS A 273 -15.03 -12.51 -0.47
C LYS A 273 -14.84 -12.09 0.98
N ILE A 274 -15.86 -12.25 1.82
CA ILE A 274 -15.74 -12.03 3.27
C ILE A 274 -14.77 -13.06 3.87
N GLU A 275 -14.91 -14.33 3.51
CA GLU A 275 -14.00 -15.39 3.98
C GLU A 275 -12.57 -15.19 3.46
N ASP A 276 -12.40 -14.76 2.21
CA ASP A 276 -11.10 -14.41 1.65
C ASP A 276 -10.43 -13.25 2.41
N LEU A 277 -11.19 -12.20 2.75
CA LEU A 277 -10.71 -11.10 3.60
C LEU A 277 -10.31 -11.61 4.99
N ARG A 278 -11.17 -12.39 5.64
CA ARG A 278 -10.90 -12.96 6.97
C ARG A 278 -9.62 -13.80 6.95
N ALA A 279 -9.50 -14.72 5.99
CA ALA A 279 -8.33 -15.58 5.85
C ALA A 279 -7.05 -14.78 5.57
N THR A 280 -7.15 -13.71 4.77
CA THR A 280 -6.01 -12.84 4.47
C THR A 280 -5.50 -12.11 5.71
N ILE A 281 -6.40 -11.49 6.49
CA ILE A 281 -6.03 -10.77 7.71
C ILE A 281 -5.52 -11.72 8.80
N GLU A 282 -6.13 -12.89 8.96
CA GLU A 282 -5.69 -13.92 9.91
C GLU A 282 -4.27 -14.40 9.57
N GLU A 283 -3.98 -14.63 8.29
CA GLU A 283 -2.66 -15.05 7.84
C GLU A 283 -1.60 -13.96 8.05
N PHE A 284 -1.93 -12.69 7.77
CA PHE A 284 -1.06 -11.55 8.11
C PHE A 284 -0.75 -11.49 9.60
N GLY A 285 -1.75 -11.66 10.46
CA GLY A 285 -1.58 -11.68 11.91
C GLY A 285 -0.69 -12.82 12.39
N ARG A 286 -0.94 -14.05 11.90
CA ARG A 286 -0.18 -15.25 12.24
C ARG A 286 1.29 -15.14 11.82
N VAL A 287 1.54 -14.80 10.55
CA VAL A 287 2.89 -14.69 9.99
C VAL A 287 3.64 -13.51 10.62
N GLY A 288 3.02 -12.34 10.72
CA GLY A 288 3.61 -11.14 11.32
C GLY A 288 4.04 -11.38 12.77
N ARG A 289 3.16 -11.95 13.60
CA ARG A 289 3.50 -12.28 15.00
C ARG A 289 4.70 -13.23 15.09
N ASN A 290 4.74 -14.26 14.26
CA ASN A 290 5.82 -15.24 14.28
C ASN A 290 7.16 -14.62 13.84
N LEU A 291 7.15 -13.77 12.82
CA LEU A 291 8.34 -13.05 12.36
C LEU A 291 8.84 -12.04 13.40
N LEU A 292 7.94 -11.33 14.08
CA LEU A 292 8.29 -10.39 15.14
C LEU A 292 8.90 -11.11 16.35
N LYS A 293 8.32 -12.23 16.79
CA LYS A 293 8.89 -13.08 17.85
C LYS A 293 10.29 -13.61 17.48
N ALA A 294 10.50 -13.92 16.20
CA ALA A 294 11.80 -14.33 15.67
C ALA A 294 12.76 -13.16 15.39
N ARG A 295 12.35 -11.91 15.66
CA ARG A 295 13.11 -10.66 15.38
C ARG A 295 13.55 -10.53 13.92
N LYS A 296 12.73 -11.04 12.99
CA LYS A 296 12.98 -10.97 11.54
C LYS A 296 12.36 -9.73 10.88
N ILE A 297 11.45 -9.05 11.58
CA ILE A 297 10.82 -7.80 11.16
C ILE A 297 10.94 -6.79 12.30
N PRO A 298 10.90 -5.47 12.00
CA PRO A 298 10.85 -4.46 13.04
C PRO A 298 9.59 -4.59 13.90
N ALA A 299 9.70 -4.03 15.09
CA ALA A 299 8.63 -3.88 16.06
C ALA A 299 7.47 -3.06 15.48
#